data_AF-A0A5R2NB64-F1
#
_entry.id   AF-A0A5R2NB64-F1
#
_cell.length_a   1.000
_cell.length_b   1.000
_cell.length_c   1.000
_cell.angle_alpha   90.00
_cell.angle_beta   90.00
_cell.angle_gamma   90.00
#
_symmetry.space_group_name_H-M   'P 1'
#
loop_
_entity.id
_entity.type
_entity.pdbx_description
1 polymer ?
#
loop_
_entity_poly.entity_id
_entity_poly.type
_entity_poly.pdbx_seq_one_letter_code
_entity_poly.pdbx_strand_id
1 'polypeptide(L)'
;IDVGASDLIIDGKVGIRSGVAIKSLTPKGILFEDGSELEADAIVACTGYQSMNENVAALVSREVADKVGPCWGLGSGVKGDPGPWQGELRNMWKPTAQEALWFHGGNLALSRFYSKYVALQIKARMEGIDTPVYGPPSNSSHQV
;
A
#
# COMPACT_ATOMS: atom_id res chain seq x y z
N ILE A 1 17.25 1.42 -10.03
CA ILE A 1 17.38 0.12 -9.33
C ILE A 1 16.71 -0.90 -10.23
N ASP A 2 17.49 -1.86 -10.73
CA ASP A 2 16.92 -3.03 -11.40
C ASP A 2 16.47 -4.00 -10.31
N VAL A 3 15.18 -4.34 -10.30
CA VAL A 3 14.60 -5.34 -9.39
C VAL A 3 14.37 -6.68 -10.10
N GLY A 4 14.89 -6.82 -11.33
CA GLY A 4 14.78 -7.99 -12.19
C GLY A 4 14.19 -7.67 -13.56
N ALA A 5 14.51 -8.52 -14.54
CA ALA A 5 13.98 -8.53 -15.91
C ALA A 5 14.26 -7.32 -16.81
N SER A 6 14.92 -6.26 -16.33
CA SER A 6 15.28 -5.10 -17.15
C SER A 6 16.12 -5.49 -18.37
N ASP A 7 17.15 -6.33 -18.19
CA ASP A 7 17.97 -6.84 -19.29
C ASP A 7 17.17 -7.69 -20.28
N LEU A 8 16.18 -8.46 -19.80
CA LEU A 8 15.32 -9.27 -20.68
C LEU A 8 14.41 -8.39 -21.55
N ILE A 9 13.96 -7.24 -21.03
CA ILE A 9 13.21 -6.24 -21.79
C ILE A 9 14.13 -5.59 -22.84
N ILE A 10 15.34 -5.18 -22.43
CA ILE A 10 16.33 -4.54 -23.32
C ILE A 10 16.72 -5.48 -24.46
N ASP A 11 16.95 -6.76 -24.14
CA ASP A 11 17.27 -7.82 -25.10
C ASP A 11 16.07 -8.21 -26.00
N GLY A 12 14.88 -7.65 -25.78
CA GLY A 12 13.66 -7.98 -26.52
C GLY A 12 13.06 -9.35 -26.19
N LYS A 13 13.55 -10.03 -25.14
CA LYS A 13 13.04 -11.33 -24.68
C LYS A 13 11.71 -11.19 -23.92
N VAL A 14 11.46 -10.02 -23.32
CA VAL A 14 10.17 -9.65 -22.72
C VAL A 14 9.59 -8.48 -23.51
N GLY A 15 8.46 -8.73 -24.17
CA GLY A 15 7.72 -7.68 -24.88
C GLY A 15 6.94 -6.77 -23.92
N ILE A 16 6.88 -5.48 -24.25
CA ILE A 16 6.05 -4.51 -23.54
C ILE A 16 4.89 -4.09 -24.43
N ARG A 17 3.66 -4.26 -23.95
CA ARG A 17 2.45 -3.67 -24.54
C ARG A 17 1.98 -2.53 -23.64
N SER A 18 1.99 -1.30 -24.16
CA SER A 18 1.62 -0.07 -23.44
C SER A 18 0.78 0.84 -24.34
N GLY A 19 0.10 1.83 -23.74
CA GLY A 19 -0.72 2.82 -24.46
C GLY A 19 -2.12 2.34 -24.85
N VAL A 20 -2.48 1.09 -24.52
CA VAL A 20 -3.82 0.52 -24.74
C VAL A 20 -4.26 -0.28 -23.52
N ALA A 21 -5.52 -0.13 -23.12
CA ALA A 21 -6.09 -0.87 -22.01
C ALA A 21 -6.55 -2.27 -22.45
N ILE A 22 -6.59 -3.19 -21.48
CA ILE A 22 -7.21 -4.51 -21.67
C ILE A 22 -8.73 -4.32 -21.66
N LYS A 23 -9.40 -4.86 -22.68
CA LYS A 23 -10.86 -4.87 -22.79
C LYS A 23 -11.46 -6.09 -22.12
N SER A 24 -10.95 -7.28 -22.45
CA SER A 24 -11.41 -8.55 -21.87
C SER A 24 -10.40 -9.67 -22.07
N LEU A 25 -10.53 -10.73 -21.29
CA LEU A 25 -9.88 -12.01 -21.58
C LEU A 25 -10.70 -12.78 -22.62
N THR A 26 -10.02 -13.51 -23.49
CA THR A 26 -10.63 -14.40 -24.49
C THR A 26 -10.23 -15.85 -24.18
N PRO A 27 -10.88 -16.86 -24.78
CA PRO A 27 -10.45 -18.26 -24.64
C PRO A 27 -9.00 -18.53 -25.09
N LYS A 28 -8.37 -17.60 -25.83
CA LYS A 28 -7.01 -17.75 -26.37
C LYS A 28 -6.00 -16.74 -25.82
N GLY A 29 -6.43 -15.75 -25.02
CA GLY A 29 -5.54 -14.69 -24.57
C GLY A 29 -6.25 -13.40 -24.15
N ILE A 30 -5.78 -12.27 -24.67
CA ILE A 30 -6.19 -10.92 -24.25
C ILE A 30 -6.69 -10.13 -25.46
N LEU A 31 -7.87 -9.51 -25.34
CA LEU A 31 -8.39 -8.50 -26.25
C LEU A 31 -8.14 -7.11 -25.68
N PHE A 32 -7.58 -6.22 -26.49
CA PHE A 32 -7.33 -4.82 -26.14
C PHE A 32 -8.43 -3.90 -26.67
N GLU A 33 -8.54 -2.69 -26.11
CA GLU A 33 -9.54 -1.70 -26.52
C GLU A 33 -9.40 -1.20 -27.97
N ASP A 34 -8.20 -1.28 -28.54
CA ASP A 34 -7.93 -0.96 -29.95
C ASP A 34 -8.35 -2.10 -30.92
N GLY A 35 -8.91 -3.19 -30.38
CA GLY A 35 -9.32 -4.37 -31.14
C GLY A 35 -8.20 -5.36 -31.45
N SER A 36 -6.95 -5.07 -31.05
CA SER A 36 -5.86 -6.04 -31.17
C SER A 36 -6.00 -7.18 -30.17
N GLU A 37 -5.48 -8.36 -30.53
CA GLU A 37 -5.44 -9.53 -29.66
C GLU A 37 -3.99 -9.99 -29.44
N LEU A 38 -3.74 -10.52 -28.24
CA LEU A 38 -2.50 -11.21 -27.89
C LEU A 38 -2.84 -12.61 -27.40
N GLU A 39 -2.41 -13.62 -28.15
CA GLU A 39 -2.54 -15.01 -27.75
C GLU A 39 -1.59 -15.32 -26.58
N ALA A 40 -2.08 -16.09 -25.62
CA ALA A 40 -1.29 -16.51 -24.45
C ALA A 40 -1.81 -17.85 -23.92
N ASP A 41 -0.90 -18.78 -23.64
CA ASP A 41 -1.22 -20.06 -23.02
C ASP A 41 -1.52 -19.92 -21.51
N ALA A 42 -0.98 -18.87 -20.87
CA ALA A 42 -1.18 -18.57 -19.46
C ALA A 42 -1.21 -17.06 -19.21
N ILE A 43 -2.05 -16.64 -18.26
CA ILE A 43 -2.18 -15.25 -17.84
C ILE A 43 -1.98 -15.17 -16.33
N VAL A 44 -1.00 -14.36 -15.90
CA VAL A 44 -0.73 -14.10 -14.49
C VAL A 44 -1.15 -12.67 -14.16
N ALA A 45 -2.19 -12.52 -13.34
CA ALA A 45 -2.71 -11.22 -12.94
C ALA A 45 -1.86 -10.61 -11.82
N CYS A 46 -0.97 -9.69 -12.18
CA CYS A 46 -0.10 -8.96 -11.26
C CYS A 46 -0.67 -7.55 -10.93
N THR A 47 -1.99 -7.43 -10.74
CA THR A 47 -2.72 -6.15 -10.60
C THR A 47 -2.64 -5.51 -9.21
N GLY A 48 -1.82 -6.06 -8.31
CA GLY A 48 -1.62 -5.55 -6.95
C GLY A 48 -2.66 -6.03 -5.95
N TYR A 49 -2.69 -5.38 -4.79
CA TYR A 49 -3.57 -5.70 -3.66
C TYR A 49 -4.52 -4.53 -3.36
N GLN A 50 -5.63 -4.83 -2.68
CA GLN A 50 -6.46 -3.80 -2.05
C GLN A 50 -5.67 -3.02 -1.00
N SER A 51 -6.04 -1.77 -0.77
CA SER A 51 -5.41 -0.94 0.25
C SER A 51 -5.67 -1.49 1.66
N MET A 52 -4.74 -1.23 2.59
CA MET A 52 -4.87 -1.71 3.96
C MET A 52 -6.11 -1.14 4.68
N ASN A 53 -6.53 0.09 4.34
CA ASN A 53 -7.75 0.67 4.92
C ASN A 53 -9.02 -0.08 4.48
N GLU A 54 -9.11 -0.55 3.24
CA GLU A 54 -10.28 -1.32 2.78
C GLU A 54 -10.32 -2.71 3.45
N ASN A 55 -9.15 -3.30 3.72
CA ASN A 55 -9.08 -4.52 4.52
C ASN A 55 -9.63 -4.30 5.95
N VAL A 56 -9.35 -3.14 6.55
CA VAL A 56 -9.91 -2.77 7.87
C VAL A 56 -11.42 -2.58 7.79
N ALA A 57 -11.92 -1.99 6.71
CA ALA A 57 -13.35 -1.78 6.50
C ALA A 57 -14.11 -3.11 6.48
N ALA A 58 -13.53 -4.12 5.83
CA ALA A 58 -14.09 -5.46 5.74
C ALA A 58 -13.94 -6.29 7.02
N LEU A 59 -12.80 -6.18 7.72
CA LEU A 59 -12.48 -7.01 8.90
C LEU A 59 -13.00 -6.45 10.22
N VAL A 60 -13.03 -5.12 10.36
CA VAL A 60 -13.36 -4.44 11.62
C VAL A 60 -14.66 -3.65 11.44
N SER A 61 -14.60 -2.54 10.71
CA SER A 61 -15.76 -1.75 10.29
C SER A 61 -15.35 -0.61 9.38
N ARG A 62 -16.29 -0.09 8.60
CA ARG A 62 -16.08 1.12 7.79
C ARG A 62 -15.70 2.33 8.65
N GLU A 63 -16.35 2.50 9.80
CA GLU A 63 -16.05 3.58 10.75
C GLU A 63 -14.59 3.55 11.22
N VAL A 64 -14.08 2.37 11.56
CA VAL A 64 -12.67 2.22 11.98
C VAL A 64 -11.73 2.50 10.81
N ALA A 65 -12.07 2.05 9.60
CA ALA A 65 -11.27 2.33 8.41
C ALA A 65 -11.19 3.83 8.11
N ASP A 66 -12.32 4.55 8.19
CA ASP A 66 -12.38 6.00 7.97
C ASP A 66 -11.63 6.76 9.07
N LYS A 67 -11.75 6.31 10.32
CA LYS A 67 -10.98 6.86 11.47
C LYS A 67 -9.48 6.67 11.29
N VAL A 68 -9.05 5.49 10.85
CA VAL A 68 -7.64 5.17 10.59
C VAL A 68 -7.12 5.94 9.39
N GLY A 69 -7.90 6.03 8.30
CA GLY A 69 -7.58 6.66 7.02
C GLY A 69 -6.43 6.01 6.22
N PRO A 70 -5.78 6.76 5.29
CA PRO A 70 -4.80 6.19 4.36
C PRO A 70 -3.60 5.56 5.06
N CYS A 71 -3.18 4.39 4.59
CA CYS A 71 -1.91 3.78 4.96
C CYS A 71 -0.89 4.03 3.84
N TRP A 72 0.38 4.24 4.19
CA TRP A 72 1.44 4.68 3.28
C TRP A 72 1.29 6.11 2.75
N GLY A 73 2.34 6.58 2.08
CA GLY A 73 2.47 7.98 1.65
C GLY A 73 2.99 8.88 2.76
N LEU A 74 3.65 9.96 2.37
CA LEU A 74 4.20 10.97 3.29
C LEU A 74 3.30 12.19 3.37
N GLY A 75 2.48 12.41 2.34
CA GLY A 75 1.67 13.59 2.15
C GLY A 75 2.38 14.68 1.39
N SER A 76 3.10 14.33 0.34
CA SER A 76 3.86 15.31 -0.43
C SER A 76 3.00 16.23 -1.31
N GLY A 77 1.68 16.02 -1.41
CA GLY A 77 0.79 16.83 -2.24
C GLY A 77 0.85 16.48 -3.74
N VAL A 78 1.49 15.37 -4.10
CA VAL A 78 1.58 14.90 -5.48
C VAL A 78 0.43 13.95 -5.79
N LYS A 79 0.20 13.70 -7.09
CA LYS A 79 -0.79 12.71 -7.54
C LYS A 79 -0.48 11.34 -6.91
N GLY A 80 -1.41 10.82 -6.11
CA GLY A 80 -1.27 9.54 -5.40
C GLY A 80 -0.74 9.65 -3.97
N ASP A 81 -0.27 10.82 -3.53
CA ASP A 81 0.11 11.10 -2.14
C ASP A 81 -0.34 12.51 -1.72
N PRO A 82 -1.67 12.71 -1.54
CA PRO A 82 -2.21 14.01 -1.20
C PRO A 82 -1.64 14.51 0.13
N GLY A 83 -1.41 15.82 0.25
CA GLY A 83 -0.79 16.42 1.44
C GLY A 83 -1.73 16.60 2.63
N PRO A 84 -1.24 17.20 3.73
CA PRO A 84 0.11 17.73 3.95
C PRO A 84 1.13 16.67 4.39
N TRP A 85 2.42 17.01 4.39
CA TRP A 85 3.50 16.12 4.85
C TRP A 85 3.40 15.87 6.36
N GLN A 86 3.38 14.61 6.77
CA GLN A 86 3.15 14.19 8.18
C GLN A 86 4.42 13.64 8.86
N GLY A 87 5.60 14.01 8.38
CA GLY A 87 6.87 13.48 8.89
C GLY A 87 7.21 12.13 8.27
N GLU A 88 6.59 11.09 8.84
CA GLU A 88 6.82 9.69 8.53
C GLU A 88 5.63 9.09 7.77
N LEU A 89 5.85 7.90 7.17
CA LEU A 89 4.81 7.16 6.46
C LEU A 89 3.51 7.04 7.28
N ARG A 90 2.36 7.28 6.63
CA ARG A 90 1.06 7.23 7.30
C ARG A 90 0.74 5.85 7.84
N ASN A 91 0.34 5.81 9.11
CA ASN A 91 -0.18 4.65 9.83
C ASN A 91 0.71 3.39 9.84
N MET A 92 1.91 3.43 9.26
CA MET A 92 2.82 2.29 9.22
C MET A 92 3.71 2.24 10.47
N TRP A 93 3.68 1.11 11.17
CA TRP A 93 4.55 0.79 12.31
C TRP A 93 4.47 1.75 13.51
N LYS A 94 3.39 2.52 13.61
CA LYS A 94 3.11 3.49 14.68
C LYS A 94 1.67 3.37 15.16
N PRO A 95 1.32 3.92 16.34
CA PRO A 95 -0.07 3.92 16.79
C PRO A 95 -0.95 4.67 15.79
N THR A 96 -2.15 4.15 15.56
CA THR A 96 -3.13 4.77 14.66
C THR A 96 -4.14 5.59 15.45
N ALA A 97 -5.03 6.31 14.76
CA ALA A 97 -6.15 6.99 15.41
C ALA A 97 -7.14 6.01 16.07
N GLN A 98 -7.14 4.74 15.64
CA GLN A 98 -7.86 3.67 16.33
C GLN A 98 -6.99 3.08 17.44
N GLU A 99 -7.56 3.00 18.64
CA GLU A 99 -6.89 2.41 19.78
C GLU A 99 -6.58 0.92 19.54
N ALA A 100 -5.44 0.48 20.08
CA ALA A 100 -4.94 -0.89 19.98
C ALA A 100 -4.76 -1.43 18.54
N LEU A 101 -4.61 -0.57 17.54
CA LEU A 101 -4.38 -0.96 16.15
C LEU A 101 -3.05 -0.42 15.60
N TRP A 102 -2.30 -1.31 14.93
CA TRP A 102 -1.06 -1.03 14.20
C TRP A 102 -1.05 -1.74 12.86
N PHE A 103 -0.41 -1.12 11.87
CA PHE A 103 -0.13 -1.77 10.59
C PHE A 103 1.32 -2.19 10.50
N HIS A 104 1.54 -3.40 10.02
CA HIS A 104 2.85 -3.95 9.70
C HIS A 104 2.82 -4.48 8.28
N GLY A 105 3.76 -4.03 7.44
CA GLY A 105 3.81 -4.40 6.04
C GLY A 105 5.06 -3.87 5.35
N GLY A 106 5.08 -3.97 4.02
CA GLY A 106 6.25 -3.66 3.20
C GLY A 106 7.08 -4.91 2.90
N ASN A 107 8.23 -4.70 2.27
CA ASN A 107 9.16 -5.79 1.98
C ASN A 107 9.84 -6.33 3.25
N LEU A 108 10.58 -7.42 3.12
CA LEU A 108 11.26 -8.07 4.23
C LEU A 108 12.22 -7.13 4.99
N ALA A 109 12.87 -6.20 4.30
CA ALA A 109 13.78 -5.25 4.92
C ALA A 109 13.04 -4.30 5.86
N LEU A 110 11.92 -3.72 5.39
CA LEU A 110 11.05 -2.87 6.19
C LEU A 110 10.45 -3.64 7.37
N SER A 111 9.87 -4.81 7.11
CA SER A 111 9.26 -5.66 8.16
C SER A 111 10.28 -6.02 9.24
N ARG A 112 11.49 -6.45 8.84
CA ARG A 112 12.58 -6.77 9.80
C ARG A 112 12.93 -5.55 10.64
N PHE A 113 13.18 -4.41 10.01
CA PHE A 113 13.60 -3.20 10.71
C PHE A 113 12.54 -2.72 11.70
N TYR A 114 11.28 -2.60 11.25
CA TYR A 114 10.21 -2.00 12.05
C TYR A 114 9.57 -2.94 13.08
N SER A 115 9.79 -4.25 12.98
CA SER A 115 9.24 -5.24 13.93
C SER A 115 9.60 -4.92 15.38
N LYS A 116 10.87 -4.58 15.64
CA LYS A 116 11.36 -4.21 16.97
C LYS A 116 10.64 -3.00 17.54
N TYR A 117 10.41 -1.97 16.72
CA TYR A 117 9.74 -0.75 17.17
C TYR A 117 8.29 -0.99 17.54
N VAL A 118 7.55 -1.76 16.73
CA VAL A 118 6.16 -2.14 17.04
C VAL A 118 6.11 -2.98 18.32
N ALA A 119 7.00 -3.97 18.47
CA ALA A 119 7.06 -4.81 19.67
C ALA A 119 7.34 -3.99 20.94
N LEU A 120 8.24 -3.01 20.87
CA LEU A 120 8.54 -2.13 22.00
C LEU A 120 7.36 -1.21 22.35
N GLN A 121 6.63 -0.68 21.36
CA GLN A 121 5.42 0.11 21.61
C GLN A 121 4.33 -0.71 22.33
N ILE A 122 4.10 -1.95 21.86
CA ILE A 122 3.13 -2.85 22.49
C ILE A 122 3.57 -3.20 23.91
N LYS A 123 4.84 -3.54 24.11
CA LYS A 123 5.38 -3.86 25.44
C LYS A 123 5.27 -2.66 26.39
N ALA A 124 5.61 -1.45 25.95
CA ALA A 124 5.48 -0.25 26.77
C ALA A 124 4.04 -0.05 27.25
N ARG A 125 3.04 -0.22 26.37
CA ARG A 125 1.62 -0.19 26.77
C ARG A 125 1.25 -1.26 27.81
N MET A 126 1.76 -2.48 27.67
CA MET A 126 1.52 -3.56 28.65
C MET A 126 2.08 -3.22 30.04
N GLU A 127 3.18 -2.48 30.08
CA GLU A 127 3.83 -2.05 31.33
C GLU A 127 3.30 -0.70 31.84
N GLY A 128 2.28 -0.10 31.19
CA GLY A 128 1.78 1.22 31.56
C GLY A 128 2.78 2.36 31.33
N ILE A 129 3.76 2.16 30.44
CA ILE A 129 4.74 3.17 30.05
C ILE A 129 4.19 3.97 28.88
N ASP A 130 4.12 5.30 29.05
CA ASP A 130 3.67 6.20 28.00
C ASP A 130 4.59 6.14 26.77
N THR A 131 3.96 6.04 25.59
CA THR A 131 4.63 6.12 24.28
C THR A 131 4.17 7.38 23.55
N PRO A 132 4.68 8.57 23.91
CA PRO A 132 4.26 9.81 23.25
C PRO A 132 4.62 9.75 21.76
N VAL A 133 3.64 10.09 20.91
CA VAL A 133 3.84 10.20 19.46
C VAL A 133 4.02 11.67 19.12
N TYR A 134 5.01 11.98 18.27
CA TYR A 134 5.20 13.34 17.76
C TYR A 134 4.05 13.69 16.80
N GLY A 135 3.02 14.33 17.34
CA GLY A 135 1.78 14.66 16.65
C GLY A 135 0.75 13.52 16.68
N PRO A 136 -0.53 13.80 16.95
CA PRO A 136 -1.57 12.79 16.86
C PRO A 136 -1.72 12.31 15.39
N PRO A 137 -2.02 11.03 15.13
CA PRO A 137 -2.35 10.57 13.79
C PRO A 137 -3.57 11.33 13.26
N SER A 138 -3.37 12.40 12.49
CA SER A 138 -4.47 13.22 11.96
C SER A 138 -4.82 12.78 10.55
N ASN A 139 -5.92 12.04 10.42
CA ASN A 139 -6.66 11.94 9.16
C ASN A 139 -7.93 12.78 9.16
N SER A 140 -8.22 13.45 10.28
CA SER A 140 -9.26 14.45 10.35
C SER A 140 -8.86 15.67 9.54
N SER A 141 -9.56 15.88 8.43
CA SER A 141 -9.80 17.17 7.77
C SER A 141 -10.51 18.20 8.68
N HIS A 142 -10.36 18.07 9.99
CA HIS A 142 -10.85 18.97 11.01
C HIS A 142 -9.75 19.22 12.02
N GLN A 143 -8.92 20.22 11.74
CA GLN A 143 -8.37 21.09 12.77
C GLN A 143 -8.38 22.53 12.27
N VAL A 144 -9.33 23.28 12.83
CA VAL A 144 -9.51 24.75 12.94
C VAL A 144 -9.70 25.55 11.65
#